data_AF-A0A838GBJ8-F1
#
_entry.id   AF-A0A838GBJ8-F1
#
_cell.length_a   1.000
_cell.length_b   1.000
_cell.length_c   1.000
_cell.angle_alpha   90.00
_cell.angle_beta   90.00
_cell.angle_gamma   90.00
#
_symmetry.space_group_name_H-M   'P 1'
#
loop_
_entity.id
_entity.type
_entity.pdbx_description
1 polymer ?
#
loop_
_entity_poly.entity_id
_entity_poly.type
_entity_poly.pdbx_seq_one_letter_code
_entity_poly.pdbx_strand_id
1 'polypeptide(L)'
;QENKLTEQAQKALSMGREDLAREALTRKSALAGQVGDLRAQQAQLQGEEEKLTLASQRLQAKVESFRTKKETIKASYTAAEASTRINEAFSGISEEMGDVGLAVQRAEDKTAQMQARAGAIDELIASGALDDASSINRGDDISRELEAMSSDSDVETELAALKARSAPQSIGTDDATPPAELSAHQSQQPQQPAQSEQAEQSEPAEQAEPRKQGGQS
;
A
#
# COMPACT_ATOMS: atom_id res chain seq x y z
N GLN A 1 -67.62 38.31 -31.58
CA GLN A 1 -67.81 39.30 -32.67
C GLN A 1 -68.73 38.78 -33.77
N GLU A 2 -68.74 37.47 -34.07
CA GLU A 2 -69.65 36.87 -35.07
C GLU A 2 -71.14 37.11 -34.80
N ASN A 3 -71.58 37.02 -33.54
CA ASN A 3 -72.98 37.30 -33.15
C ASN A 3 -73.35 38.75 -33.46
N LYS A 4 -72.47 39.70 -33.13
CA LYS A 4 -72.65 41.13 -33.45
C LYS A 4 -72.74 41.38 -34.96
N LEU A 5 -71.90 40.72 -35.77
CA LEU A 5 -71.97 40.80 -37.24
C LEU A 5 -73.26 40.17 -37.78
N THR A 6 -73.76 39.12 -37.15
CA THR A 6 -75.04 38.47 -37.50
C THR A 6 -76.22 39.41 -37.20
N GLU A 7 -76.24 40.03 -36.02
CA GLU A 7 -77.25 41.03 -35.63
C GLU A 7 -77.21 42.26 -36.54
N GLN A 8 -76.01 42.74 -36.90
CA GLN A 8 -75.83 43.85 -37.84
C GLN A 8 -76.36 43.51 -39.23
N ALA A 9 -76.12 42.28 -39.72
CA ALA A 9 -76.66 41.82 -41.00
C ALA A 9 -78.20 41.75 -40.98
N GLN A 10 -78.79 41.19 -39.92
CA GLN A 10 -80.25 41.13 -39.75
C GLN A 10 -80.90 42.51 -39.68
N LYS A 11 -80.29 43.43 -38.92
CA LYS A 11 -80.76 44.82 -38.82
C LYS A 11 -80.65 45.55 -40.16
N ALA A 12 -79.55 45.37 -40.89
CA ALA A 12 -79.38 45.97 -42.21
C ALA A 12 -80.44 45.49 -43.22
N LEU A 13 -80.78 44.19 -43.21
CA LEU A 13 -81.87 43.63 -44.00
C LEU A 13 -83.23 44.22 -43.65
N SER A 14 -83.54 44.38 -42.35
CA SER A 14 -84.81 45.01 -41.91
C SER A 14 -84.96 46.46 -42.36
N MET A 15 -83.85 47.15 -42.65
CA MET A 15 -83.81 48.53 -43.14
C MET A 15 -83.70 48.59 -44.68
N GLY A 16 -83.79 47.46 -45.39
CA GLY A 16 -83.66 47.38 -46.84
C GLY A 16 -82.25 47.64 -47.39
N ARG A 17 -81.22 47.58 -46.54
CA ARG A 17 -79.81 47.81 -46.91
C ARG A 17 -79.06 46.49 -47.09
N GLU A 18 -79.27 45.86 -48.24
CA GLU A 18 -78.68 44.56 -48.57
C GLU A 18 -77.15 44.61 -48.74
N ASP A 19 -76.63 45.75 -49.18
CA ASP A 19 -75.19 46.01 -49.32
C ASP A 19 -74.45 45.89 -47.98
N LEU A 20 -74.95 46.56 -46.94
CA LEU A 20 -74.40 46.50 -45.59
C LEU A 20 -74.57 45.10 -44.98
N ALA A 21 -75.68 44.42 -45.25
CA ALA A 21 -75.88 43.05 -44.80
C ALA A 21 -74.85 42.09 -45.41
N ARG A 22 -74.60 42.22 -46.72
CA ARG A 22 -73.59 41.42 -47.43
C ARG A 22 -72.19 41.69 -46.88
N GLU A 23 -71.82 42.95 -46.64
CA GLU A 23 -70.54 43.30 -46.04
C GLU A 23 -70.34 42.69 -44.65
N ALA A 24 -71.36 42.78 -43.77
CA ALA A 24 -71.33 42.19 -42.44
C ALA A 24 -71.16 40.66 -42.48
N LEU A 25 -71.84 39.98 -43.41
CA LEU A 25 -71.73 38.54 -43.61
C LEU A 25 -70.36 38.14 -44.18
N THR A 26 -69.80 38.91 -45.12
CA THR A 26 -68.43 38.69 -45.64
C THR A 26 -67.39 38.83 -44.53
N ARG A 27 -67.53 39.83 -43.66
CA ARG A 27 -66.64 39.98 -42.49
C ARG A 27 -66.80 38.81 -41.52
N LYS A 28 -68.03 38.34 -41.30
CA LYS A 28 -68.30 37.17 -40.45
C LYS A 28 -67.64 35.92 -41.02
N SER A 29 -67.74 35.65 -42.33
CA SER A 29 -67.13 34.48 -42.95
C SER A 29 -65.61 34.54 -42.88
N ALA A 30 -65.00 35.72 -43.08
CA ALA A 30 -63.56 35.89 -42.92
C ALA A 30 -63.11 35.61 -41.47
N LEU A 31 -63.83 36.11 -40.47
CA LEU A 31 -63.53 35.86 -39.06
C LEU A 31 -63.69 34.38 -38.68
N ALA A 32 -64.74 33.72 -39.19
CA ALA A 32 -64.96 32.29 -38.99
C ALA A 32 -63.81 31.45 -39.57
N GLY A 33 -63.27 31.85 -40.73
CA GLY A 33 -62.06 31.25 -41.30
C GLY A 33 -60.85 31.37 -40.36
N GLN A 34 -60.56 32.58 -39.89
CA GLN A 34 -59.45 32.82 -38.95
C GLN A 34 -59.58 32.01 -37.65
N VAL A 35 -60.80 31.88 -37.11
CA VAL A 35 -61.06 31.05 -35.92
C VAL A 35 -60.82 29.57 -36.23
N GLY A 36 -61.20 29.09 -37.42
CA GLY A 36 -60.91 27.74 -37.89
C GLY A 36 -59.41 27.46 -37.94
N ASP A 37 -58.64 28.38 -38.52
CA ASP A 37 -57.18 28.27 -38.63
C ASP A 37 -56.51 28.24 -37.24
N LEU A 38 -56.93 29.12 -36.33
CA LEU A 38 -56.42 29.14 -34.95
C LEU A 38 -56.75 27.86 -34.18
N ARG A 39 -57.94 27.28 -34.38
CA ARG A 39 -58.30 25.99 -33.76
C ARG A 39 -57.45 24.85 -34.29
N ALA A 40 -57.15 24.83 -35.59
CA ALA A 40 -56.26 23.85 -36.18
C ALA A 40 -54.84 23.98 -35.61
N GLN A 41 -54.32 25.20 -35.50
CA GLN A 41 -53.02 25.47 -34.88
C GLN A 41 -52.99 25.04 -33.40
N GLN A 42 -54.05 25.34 -32.65
CA GLN A 42 -54.18 24.91 -31.24
C GLN A 42 -54.13 23.39 -31.12
N ALA A 43 -54.89 22.67 -31.95
CA ALA A 43 -54.91 21.21 -31.92
C ALA A 43 -53.52 20.62 -32.25
N GLN A 44 -52.80 21.22 -33.19
CA GLN A 44 -51.44 20.81 -33.51
C GLN A 44 -50.47 21.04 -32.34
N LEU A 45 -50.48 22.24 -31.75
CA LEU A 45 -49.64 22.57 -30.60
C LEU A 45 -49.93 21.67 -29.39
N GLN A 46 -51.19 21.33 -29.16
CA GLN A 46 -51.58 20.43 -28.07
C GLN A 46 -51.02 19.01 -28.28
N GLY A 47 -51.03 18.51 -29.52
CA GLY A 47 -50.37 17.24 -29.84
C GLY A 47 -48.85 17.28 -29.66
N GLU A 48 -48.21 18.40 -29.98
CA GLU A 48 -46.77 18.61 -29.73
C GLU A 48 -46.45 18.67 -28.22
N GLU A 49 -47.28 19.34 -27.43
CA GLU A 49 -47.17 19.41 -25.97
C GLU A 49 -47.27 18.03 -25.33
N GLU A 50 -48.26 17.22 -25.71
CA GLU A 50 -48.42 15.85 -25.21
C GLU A 50 -47.19 14.99 -25.55
N LYS A 51 -46.67 15.10 -26.77
CA LYS A 51 -45.46 14.40 -27.21
C LYS A 51 -44.23 14.82 -26.38
N LEU A 52 -44.05 16.12 -26.13
CA LEU A 52 -42.95 16.63 -25.31
C LEU A 52 -43.08 16.21 -23.85
N THR A 53 -44.30 16.21 -23.31
CA THR A 53 -44.58 15.75 -21.94
C THR A 53 -44.21 14.28 -21.76
N LEU A 54 -44.63 13.41 -22.69
CA LEU A 54 -44.25 12.00 -22.69
C LEU A 54 -42.74 11.80 -22.88
N ALA A 55 -42.08 12.61 -23.70
CA ALA A 55 -40.62 12.56 -23.87
C ALA A 55 -39.89 12.96 -22.57
N SER A 56 -40.37 14.00 -21.88
CA SER A 56 -39.83 14.47 -20.60
C SER A 56 -39.94 13.40 -19.51
N GLN A 57 -41.11 12.76 -19.36
CA GLN A 57 -41.30 11.66 -18.39
C GLN A 57 -40.35 10.49 -18.66
N ARG A 58 -40.18 10.10 -19.94
CA ARG A 58 -39.22 9.06 -20.32
C ARG A 58 -37.78 9.46 -20.01
N LEU A 59 -37.42 10.72 -20.23
CA LEU A 59 -36.09 11.23 -19.92
C LEU A 59 -35.84 11.21 -18.41
N GLN A 60 -36.81 11.65 -17.60
CA GLN A 60 -36.73 11.59 -16.14
C GLN A 60 -36.51 10.16 -15.64
N ALA A 61 -37.30 9.20 -16.13
CA ALA A 61 -37.14 7.79 -15.78
C ALA A 61 -35.75 7.25 -16.17
N LYS A 62 -35.22 7.64 -17.35
CA LYS A 62 -33.86 7.29 -17.76
C LYS A 62 -32.82 7.88 -16.81
N VAL A 63 -32.90 9.17 -16.48
CA VAL A 63 -31.97 9.84 -15.57
C VAL A 63 -31.96 9.16 -14.20
N GLU A 64 -33.12 8.80 -13.67
CA GLU A 64 -33.22 8.10 -12.38
C GLU A 64 -32.60 6.69 -12.44
N SER A 65 -32.82 5.97 -13.55
CA SER A 65 -32.16 4.67 -13.78
C SER A 65 -30.63 4.81 -13.87
N PHE A 66 -30.14 5.87 -14.52
CA PHE A 66 -28.70 6.16 -14.61
C PHE A 66 -28.12 6.52 -13.24
N ARG A 67 -28.80 7.35 -12.47
CA ARG A 67 -28.39 7.70 -11.11
C ARG A 67 -28.27 6.45 -10.23
N THR A 68 -29.27 5.57 -10.28
CA THR A 68 -29.26 4.30 -9.53
C THR A 68 -28.11 3.40 -9.96
N LYS A 69 -27.91 3.22 -11.26
CA LYS A 69 -26.77 2.45 -11.81
C LYS A 69 -25.43 3.04 -11.39
N LYS A 70 -25.28 4.37 -11.42
CA LYS A 70 -24.05 5.06 -11.01
C LYS A 70 -23.73 4.80 -9.55
N GLU A 71 -24.71 4.95 -8.65
CA GLU A 71 -24.49 4.67 -7.21
C GLU A 71 -24.23 3.18 -6.97
N THR A 72 -24.87 2.27 -7.72
CA THR A 72 -24.59 0.83 -7.66
C THR A 72 -23.17 0.52 -8.07
N ILE A 73 -22.69 1.08 -9.19
CA ILE A 73 -21.32 0.90 -9.67
C ILE A 73 -20.33 1.45 -8.65
N LYS A 74 -20.61 2.61 -8.05
CA LYS A 74 -19.77 3.21 -7.00
C LYS A 74 -19.69 2.29 -5.78
N ALA A 75 -20.82 1.74 -5.33
CA ALA A 75 -20.84 0.80 -4.20
C ALA A 75 -20.08 -0.49 -4.53
N SER A 76 -20.27 -1.06 -5.73
CA SER A 76 -19.53 -2.25 -6.18
C SER A 76 -18.03 -1.98 -6.28
N TYR A 77 -17.62 -0.79 -6.73
CA TYR A 77 -16.22 -0.40 -6.77
C TYR A 77 -15.62 -0.34 -5.36
N THR A 78 -16.28 0.35 -4.42
CA THR A 78 -15.82 0.42 -3.02
C THR A 78 -15.76 -0.96 -2.38
N ALA A 79 -16.72 -1.85 -2.68
CA ALA A 79 -16.70 -3.23 -2.19
C ALA A 79 -15.52 -4.03 -2.77
N ALA A 80 -15.24 -3.88 -4.07
CA ALA A 80 -14.11 -4.52 -4.72
C ALA A 80 -12.77 -3.99 -4.15
N GLU A 81 -12.63 -2.68 -3.98
CA GLU A 81 -11.46 -2.05 -3.36
C GLU A 81 -11.22 -2.56 -1.93
N ALA A 82 -12.27 -2.60 -1.11
CA ALA A 82 -12.18 -3.14 0.25
C ALA A 82 -11.77 -4.63 0.24
N SER A 83 -12.30 -5.42 -0.69
CA SER A 83 -11.95 -6.84 -0.84
C SER A 83 -10.47 -7.01 -1.22
N THR A 84 -9.97 -6.21 -2.16
CA THR A 84 -8.55 -6.20 -2.53
C THR A 84 -7.68 -5.86 -1.32
N ARG A 85 -8.02 -4.79 -0.58
CA ARG A 85 -7.26 -4.38 0.60
C ARG A 85 -7.26 -5.43 1.71
N ILE A 86 -8.36 -6.14 1.91
CA ILE A 86 -8.42 -7.27 2.86
C ILE A 86 -7.53 -8.42 2.41
N ASN A 87 -7.54 -8.77 1.11
CA ASN A 87 -6.69 -9.83 0.58
C ASN A 87 -5.20 -9.48 0.68
N GLU A 88 -4.82 -8.23 0.40
CA GLU A 88 -3.46 -7.74 0.58
C GLU A 88 -3.04 -7.79 2.06
N ALA A 89 -3.89 -7.32 2.97
CA ALA A 89 -3.64 -7.38 4.40
C ALA A 89 -3.51 -8.83 4.90
N PHE A 90 -4.36 -9.74 4.42
CA PHE A 90 -4.32 -11.15 4.79
C PHE A 90 -3.07 -11.85 4.24
N SER A 91 -2.65 -11.52 3.02
CA SER A 91 -1.40 -12.00 2.43
C SER A 91 -0.19 -11.52 3.24
N GLY A 92 -0.16 -10.25 3.65
CA GLY A 92 0.91 -9.71 4.49
C GLY A 92 0.97 -10.36 5.88
N ILE A 93 -0.18 -10.59 6.52
CA ILE A 93 -0.23 -11.33 7.80
C ILE A 93 0.22 -12.79 7.60
N SER A 94 -0.14 -13.43 6.48
CA SER A 94 0.26 -14.81 6.21
C SER A 94 1.77 -14.95 6.04
N GLU A 95 2.42 -13.95 5.45
CA GLU A 95 3.88 -13.87 5.35
C GLU A 95 4.53 -13.70 6.73
N GLU A 96 4.06 -12.75 7.56
CA GLU A 96 4.54 -12.55 8.93
C GLU A 96 4.33 -13.81 9.79
N MET A 97 3.18 -14.47 9.67
CA MET A 97 2.89 -15.71 10.38
C MET A 97 3.80 -16.86 9.91
N GLY A 98 4.19 -16.89 8.64
CA GLY A 98 5.20 -17.81 8.12
C GLY A 98 6.56 -17.59 8.77
N ASP A 99 7.00 -16.33 8.88
CA ASP A 99 8.26 -15.96 9.52
C ASP A 99 8.27 -16.27 11.02
N VAL A 100 7.18 -15.95 11.72
CA VAL A 100 7.00 -16.29 13.14
C VAL A 100 6.99 -17.81 13.31
N GLY A 101 6.32 -18.57 12.45
CA GLY A 101 6.33 -20.03 12.47
C GLY A 101 7.75 -20.61 12.35
N LEU A 102 8.56 -20.10 11.43
CA LEU A 102 9.97 -20.49 11.29
C LEU A 102 10.81 -20.08 12.51
N ALA A 103 10.54 -18.92 13.11
CA ALA A 103 11.23 -18.48 14.32
C ALA A 103 10.92 -19.40 15.51
N VAL A 104 9.65 -19.78 15.68
CA VAL A 104 9.20 -20.73 16.71
C VAL A 104 9.86 -22.10 16.49
N GLN A 105 9.85 -22.62 15.26
CA GLN A 105 10.48 -23.92 14.96
C GLN A 105 11.98 -23.92 15.31
N ARG A 106 12.72 -22.86 14.99
CA ARG A 106 14.14 -22.74 15.39
C ARG A 106 14.32 -22.70 16.91
N ALA A 107 13.42 -22.03 17.62
CA ALA A 107 13.45 -21.96 19.08
C ALA A 107 13.17 -23.34 19.71
N GLU A 108 12.23 -24.10 19.14
CA GLU A 108 11.94 -25.48 19.52
C GLU A 108 13.14 -26.41 19.26
N ASP A 109 13.72 -26.37 18.06
CA ASP A 109 14.91 -27.15 17.70
C ASP A 109 16.09 -26.84 18.64
N LYS A 110 16.30 -25.55 18.96
CA LYS A 110 17.34 -25.14 19.90
C LYS A 110 17.08 -25.68 21.30
N THR A 111 15.84 -25.65 21.74
CA THR A 111 15.43 -26.18 23.06
C THR A 111 15.62 -27.68 23.12
N ALA A 112 15.19 -28.41 22.08
CA ALA A 112 15.41 -29.85 21.97
C ALA A 112 16.92 -30.20 21.97
N GLN A 113 17.74 -29.42 21.26
CA GLN A 113 19.20 -29.58 21.28
C GLN A 113 19.78 -29.33 22.68
N MET A 114 19.32 -28.29 23.38
CA MET A 114 19.76 -27.99 24.75
C MET A 114 19.35 -29.09 25.72
N GLN A 115 18.13 -29.62 25.60
CA GLN A 115 17.64 -30.74 26.40
C GLN A 115 18.43 -32.02 26.12
N ALA A 116 18.70 -32.35 24.85
CA ALA A 116 19.52 -33.50 24.47
C ALA A 116 20.94 -33.37 25.02
N ARG A 117 21.52 -32.17 24.95
CA ARG A 117 22.85 -31.88 25.52
C ARG A 117 22.85 -32.01 27.05
N ALA A 118 21.83 -31.48 27.73
CA ALA A 118 21.70 -31.60 29.18
C ALA A 118 21.59 -33.07 29.59
N GLY A 119 20.72 -33.85 28.93
CA GLY A 119 20.60 -35.29 29.18
C GLY A 119 21.89 -36.06 28.91
N ALA A 120 22.64 -35.73 27.85
CA ALA A 120 23.94 -36.33 27.59
C ALA A 120 24.98 -36.01 28.68
N ILE A 121 24.94 -34.79 29.25
CA ILE A 121 25.80 -34.41 30.38
C ILE A 121 25.39 -35.17 31.64
N ASP A 122 24.09 -35.29 31.91
CA ASP A 122 23.57 -36.04 33.05
C ASP A 122 24.00 -37.52 32.99
N GLU A 123 23.96 -38.14 31.81
CA GLU A 123 24.50 -39.50 31.59
C GLU A 123 26.03 -39.57 31.77
N LEU A 124 26.77 -38.53 31.38
CA LEU A 124 28.24 -38.47 31.56
C LEU A 124 28.64 -38.30 33.04
N ILE A 125 27.81 -37.60 33.82
CA ILE A 125 27.94 -37.49 35.28
C ILE A 125 27.58 -38.83 35.93
N ALA A 126 26.44 -39.43 35.55
CA ALA A 126 25.97 -40.70 36.12
C ALA A 126 26.92 -41.87 35.85
N SER A 127 27.58 -41.88 34.67
CA SER A 127 28.59 -42.88 34.32
C SER A 127 29.97 -42.64 34.95
N GLY A 128 30.20 -41.50 35.59
CA GLY A 128 31.47 -41.15 36.24
C GLY A 128 32.59 -40.73 35.28
N ALA A 129 32.34 -40.72 33.97
CA ALA A 129 33.33 -40.37 32.95
C ALA A 129 33.80 -38.91 33.01
N LEU A 130 32.95 -38.00 33.54
CA LEU A 130 33.33 -36.59 33.71
C LEU A 130 34.41 -36.40 34.79
N ASP A 131 34.38 -37.23 35.85
CA ASP A 131 35.39 -37.21 36.93
C ASP A 131 36.73 -37.79 36.43
N ASP A 132 36.67 -38.85 35.62
CA ASP A 132 37.82 -39.47 34.95
C ASP A 132 38.55 -38.49 34.00
N ALA A 133 37.83 -37.76 33.15
CA ALA A 133 38.41 -36.73 32.28
C ALA A 133 39.01 -35.54 33.07
N SER A 134 38.42 -35.16 34.20
CA SER A 134 38.98 -34.14 35.09
C SER A 134 40.24 -34.63 35.81
N SER A 135 40.33 -35.95 36.07
CA SER A 135 41.48 -36.59 36.67
C SER A 135 42.68 -36.66 35.72
N ILE A 136 42.43 -36.85 34.41
CA ILE A 136 43.44 -36.84 33.34
C ILE A 136 44.08 -35.45 33.15
N ASN A 137 43.38 -34.37 33.51
CA ASN A 137 43.88 -32.99 33.38
C ASN A 137 44.33 -32.37 34.72
N ARG A 138 44.34 -33.13 35.83
CA ARG A 138 45.10 -32.73 37.03
C ARG A 138 46.56 -32.90 36.69
N GLY A 139 47.24 -31.78 36.42
CA GLY A 139 48.63 -31.71 35.97
C GLY A 139 49.60 -32.43 36.89
N ASP A 140 49.76 -33.73 36.68
CA ASP A 140 50.66 -34.56 37.47
C ASP A 140 51.95 -34.85 36.69
N ASP A 141 51.93 -34.83 35.36
CA ASP A 141 53.14 -35.12 34.58
C ASP A 141 53.93 -33.86 34.20
N ILE A 142 53.28 -32.82 33.66
CA ILE A 142 53.97 -31.56 33.31
C ILE A 142 54.42 -30.81 34.57
N SER A 143 53.60 -30.81 35.63
CA SER A 143 53.97 -30.16 36.88
C SER A 143 55.10 -30.90 37.62
N ARG A 144 55.14 -32.24 37.59
CA ARG A 144 56.30 -33.00 38.13
C ARG A 144 57.57 -32.76 37.33
N GLU A 145 57.49 -32.70 36.00
CA GLU A 145 58.66 -32.45 35.15
C GLU A 145 59.25 -31.05 35.41
N LEU A 146 58.40 -30.02 35.56
CA LEU A 146 58.84 -28.67 35.90
C LEU A 146 59.48 -28.58 37.29
N GLU A 147 58.94 -29.30 38.28
CA GLU A 147 59.48 -29.34 39.64
C GLU A 147 60.79 -30.14 39.72
N ALA A 148 60.95 -31.17 38.89
CA ALA A 148 62.22 -31.88 38.73
C ALA A 148 63.29 -30.97 38.09
N MET A 149 62.94 -30.20 37.05
CA MET A 149 63.86 -29.24 36.44
C MET A 149 64.24 -28.09 37.37
N SER A 150 63.32 -27.60 38.20
CA SER A 150 63.64 -26.57 39.21
C SER A 150 64.56 -27.13 40.29
N SER A 151 64.33 -28.37 40.74
CA SER A 151 65.20 -29.03 41.72
C SER A 151 66.61 -29.25 41.18
N ASP A 152 66.77 -29.62 39.91
CA ASP A 152 68.07 -29.77 39.25
C ASP A 152 68.79 -28.40 39.12
N SER A 153 68.04 -27.35 38.78
CA SER A 153 68.53 -25.97 38.76
C SER A 153 68.97 -25.49 40.15
N ASP A 154 68.22 -25.82 41.21
CA ASP A 154 68.55 -25.46 42.59
C ASP A 154 69.84 -26.16 43.05
N VAL A 155 70.01 -27.45 42.70
CA VAL A 155 71.24 -28.21 42.98
C VAL A 155 72.44 -27.63 42.22
N GLU A 156 72.30 -27.27 40.95
CA GLU A 156 73.36 -26.60 40.20
C GLU A 156 73.71 -25.22 40.79
N THR A 157 72.72 -24.49 41.29
CA THR A 157 72.95 -23.20 41.97
C THR A 157 73.68 -23.39 43.31
N GLU A 158 73.33 -24.41 44.08
CA GLU A 158 74.01 -24.76 45.34
C GLU A 158 75.43 -25.31 45.10
N LEU A 159 75.63 -26.09 44.03
CA LEU A 159 76.94 -26.56 43.59
C LEU A 159 77.80 -25.41 43.07
N ALA A 160 77.22 -24.46 42.34
CA ALA A 160 77.88 -23.23 41.92
C ALA A 160 78.24 -22.35 43.13
N ALA A 161 77.37 -22.25 44.14
CA ALA A 161 77.64 -21.55 45.39
C ALA A 161 78.76 -22.23 46.21
N LEU A 162 78.78 -23.56 46.27
CA LEU A 162 79.86 -24.34 46.88
C LEU A 162 81.17 -24.18 46.10
N LYS A 163 81.12 -24.23 44.77
CA LYS A 163 82.27 -23.96 43.89
C LYS A 163 82.79 -22.53 44.08
N ALA A 164 81.92 -21.55 44.16
CA ALA A 164 82.25 -20.15 44.44
C ALA A 164 82.82 -19.95 45.86
N ARG A 165 82.39 -20.75 46.84
CA ARG A 165 82.97 -20.78 48.19
C ARG A 165 84.35 -21.45 48.23
N SER A 166 84.64 -22.33 47.26
CA SER A 166 85.95 -22.97 47.07
C SER A 166 86.84 -22.30 46.01
N ALA A 167 86.41 -21.19 45.41
CA ALA A 167 87.17 -20.43 44.41
C ALA A 167 87.55 -19.05 44.97
N PRO A 168 88.84 -18.64 44.89
CA PRO A 168 89.24 -17.30 45.28
C PRO A 168 88.71 -16.26 44.28
N GLN A 169 88.09 -15.22 44.87
CA GLN A 169 87.67 -13.92 44.34
C GLN A 169 88.17 -13.53 42.94
N SER A 170 87.23 -13.23 42.04
CA SER A 170 87.39 -12.18 41.02
C SER A 170 86.04 -11.58 40.63
N ILE A 171 86.01 -10.26 40.66
CA ILE A 171 84.90 -9.30 40.53
C ILE A 171 84.54 -9.05 39.04
N GLY A 172 83.26 -8.77 38.77
CA GLY A 172 82.78 -8.01 37.60
C GLY A 172 81.39 -8.45 37.12
N THR A 173 80.28 -7.81 37.54
CA THR A 173 79.59 -6.65 36.89
C THR A 173 79.10 -6.99 35.48
N ASP A 174 77.81 -7.24 35.27
CA ASP A 174 76.76 -6.27 34.86
C ASP A 174 76.24 -6.76 33.48
N ASP A 175 75.00 -6.57 33.01
CA ASP A 175 73.76 -6.02 33.52
C ASP A 175 72.66 -6.33 32.48
N ALA A 176 71.42 -6.14 32.92
CA ALA A 176 70.10 -6.06 32.30
C ALA A 176 69.92 -5.89 30.76
N THR A 177 68.94 -6.65 30.27
CA THR A 177 67.60 -6.30 29.75
C THR A 177 67.25 -4.82 29.34
N PRO A 178 66.08 -4.59 28.67
CA PRO A 178 65.84 -3.95 27.37
C PRO A 178 65.35 -2.47 27.50
N PRO A 179 64.77 -1.81 26.47
CA PRO A 179 63.30 -1.60 26.45
C PRO A 179 62.69 -1.50 25.03
N ALA A 180 61.44 -1.93 24.77
CA ALA A 180 60.17 -1.19 24.90
C ALA A 180 60.19 0.25 24.33
N GLU A 181 59.30 0.56 23.38
CA GLU A 181 58.26 1.60 23.57
C GLU A 181 57.43 1.97 22.29
N LEU A 182 56.14 2.24 22.56
CA LEU A 182 55.26 3.27 21.97
C LEU A 182 54.76 3.12 20.51
N SER A 183 53.44 2.99 20.32
CA SER A 183 52.55 4.16 20.34
C SER A 183 51.18 3.84 19.71
N ALA A 184 50.12 4.23 20.42
CA ALA A 184 48.74 4.22 19.95
C ALA A 184 48.33 5.64 19.54
N HIS A 185 47.66 5.79 18.39
CA HIS A 185 46.49 6.68 18.16
C HIS A 185 46.24 6.86 16.66
N GLN A 186 45.05 6.46 16.17
CA GLN A 186 44.26 7.37 15.33
C GLN A 186 42.78 6.97 15.32
N SER A 187 41.94 7.98 15.52
CA SER A 187 40.47 7.94 15.50
C SER A 187 39.94 8.80 14.36
N GLN A 188 38.62 8.68 14.09
CA GLN A 188 37.72 9.51 13.25
C GLN A 188 37.44 8.90 11.85
N GLN A 189 36.21 8.87 11.31
CA GLN A 189 34.97 9.62 11.60
C GLN A 189 33.76 8.91 10.92
N PRO A 190 32.50 9.13 11.36
CA PRO A 190 31.28 8.70 10.68
C PRO A 190 30.65 9.82 9.83
N GLN A 191 29.85 9.49 8.79
CA GLN A 191 28.61 10.22 8.41
C GLN A 191 27.89 9.66 7.16
N GLN A 192 26.56 9.57 7.29
CA GLN A 192 25.48 9.59 6.29
C GLN A 192 24.66 10.88 6.58
N PRO A 193 23.80 11.44 5.69
CA PRO A 193 22.65 10.73 5.10
C PRO A 193 22.19 11.17 3.67
N ALA A 194 21.16 10.45 3.22
CA ALA A 194 20.47 10.50 1.94
C ALA A 194 19.60 11.74 1.70
N GLN A 195 19.39 12.06 0.42
CA GLN A 195 18.20 12.75 -0.09
C GLN A 195 17.73 12.14 -1.41
N SER A 196 16.40 12.07 -1.50
CA SER A 196 15.51 11.46 -2.48
C SER A 196 15.05 12.47 -3.52
N GLU A 197 15.05 12.12 -4.81
CA GLU A 197 14.26 12.82 -5.83
C GLU A 197 14.11 11.98 -7.09
N GLN A 198 12.89 11.57 -7.43
CA GLN A 198 12.27 11.82 -8.75
C GLN A 198 10.87 11.20 -8.85
N ALA A 199 9.90 12.10 -8.96
CA ALA A 199 8.50 11.83 -9.20
C ALA A 199 8.23 11.68 -10.71
N GLU A 200 7.43 10.67 -11.02
CA GLU A 200 6.91 10.28 -12.32
C GLU A 200 5.92 11.34 -12.83
N GLN A 201 6.17 11.90 -14.02
CA GLN A 201 5.29 12.86 -14.67
C GLN A 201 4.30 12.17 -15.61
N SER A 202 3.04 12.51 -15.38
CA SER A 202 1.80 12.19 -16.07
C SER A 202 1.70 12.65 -17.53
N GLU A 203 1.22 11.77 -18.41
CA GLU A 203 0.69 12.06 -19.75
C GLU A 203 -0.76 12.61 -19.68
N PRO A 204 -1.15 13.56 -20.55
CA PRO A 204 -2.55 13.81 -20.86
C PRO A 204 -2.91 13.31 -22.27
N ALA A 205 -4.06 12.63 -22.35
CA ALA A 205 -4.73 12.22 -23.57
C ALA A 205 -5.43 13.39 -24.26
N GLU A 206 -5.36 13.49 -25.59
CA GLU A 206 -6.29 14.33 -26.36
C GLU A 206 -6.45 13.87 -27.83
N GLN A 207 -7.70 13.97 -28.32
CA GLN A 207 -8.22 13.93 -29.70
C GLN A 207 -8.54 12.58 -30.37
N ALA A 208 -9.82 12.18 -30.21
CA ALA A 208 -10.55 11.34 -31.15
C ALA A 208 -11.63 12.19 -31.86
N GLU A 209 -11.50 12.38 -33.17
CA GLU A 209 -12.55 12.93 -34.05
C GLU A 209 -13.52 11.83 -34.53
N PRO A 210 -14.83 12.09 -34.65
CA PRO A 210 -15.74 11.19 -35.37
C PRO A 210 -15.81 11.58 -36.86
N ARG A 211 -15.28 10.71 -37.74
CA ARG A 211 -15.56 10.78 -39.18
C ARG A 211 -17.01 10.40 -39.45
N LYS A 212 -17.75 11.36 -40.01
CA LYS A 212 -19.02 11.14 -40.69
C LYS A 212 -18.79 10.25 -41.92
N GLN A 213 -19.43 9.08 -41.98
CA GLN A 213 -19.75 8.43 -43.25
C GLN A 213 -21.24 8.61 -43.52
N GLY A 214 -21.53 9.32 -44.60
CA GLY A 214 -22.85 9.33 -45.21
C GLY A 214 -23.03 8.10 -46.10
N GLY A 215 -24.30 7.71 -46.25
CA GLY A 215 -24.93 7.13 -47.43
C GLY A 215 -24.28 5.93 -48.11
N GLN A 216 -25.00 4.81 -48.18
CA GLN A 216 -25.50 4.27 -49.45
C GLN A 216 -26.33 3.00 -49.23
N SER A 217 -27.42 2.94 -50.01
CA SER A 217 -28.25 1.79 -50.39
C SER A 217 -29.30 1.29 -49.42
#